data_AF-A0A1J5SR72-F1
#
_entry.id   AF-A0A1J5SR72-F1
#
_cell.length_a   1.000
_cell.length_b   1.000
_cell.length_c   1.000
_cell.angle_alpha   90.00
_cell.angle_beta   90.00
_cell.angle_gamma   90.00
#
_symmetry.space_group_name_H-M   'P 1'
#
loop_
_entity.id
_entity.type
_entity.pdbx_description
1 polymer ?
#
loop_
_entity_poly.entity_id
_entity_poly.type
_entity_poly.pdbx_seq_one_letter_code
_entity_poly.pdbx_strand_id
1 'polypeptide(L)'
;MSERIIETTAKATTASEALMRKRLKSGKFRLNEDEQLEKYCARCHEYWPADTEFYFSNSGTNDGLSTWCKACYLENRYPNGRSAQEQKNAA
;
A
#
# COMPACT_ATOMS: atom_id res chain seq x y z
N MET A 1 35.67 -30.84 1.99
CA MET A 1 35.45 -29.43 1.59
C MET A 1 34.51 -29.49 0.40
N SER A 2 33.26 -29.06 0.58
CA SER A 2 32.35 -28.58 -0.47
C SER A 2 31.00 -28.34 0.20
N GLU A 3 30.64 -27.07 0.26
CA GLU A 3 29.67 -26.50 1.16
C GLU A 3 28.22 -26.87 0.80
N ARG A 4 27.42 -27.27 1.80
CA ARG A 4 25.96 -27.18 1.73
C ARG A 4 25.58 -25.85 2.33
N ILE A 5 25.11 -24.90 1.51
CA ILE A 5 24.54 -23.66 2.02
C ILE A 5 23.21 -23.38 1.29
N ILE A 6 22.16 -23.28 2.11
CA ILE A 6 20.93 -22.47 2.05
C ILE A 6 19.87 -22.67 0.94
N GLU A 7 18.82 -23.44 1.25
CA GLU A 7 17.45 -23.22 0.72
C GLU A 7 16.40 -23.45 1.82
N THR A 8 16.27 -22.50 2.75
CA THR A 8 15.21 -22.50 3.80
C THR A 8 14.50 -21.15 3.93
N THR A 9 14.20 -20.47 2.82
CA THR A 9 13.41 -19.21 2.81
C THR A 9 12.07 -19.31 2.06
N ALA A 10 11.50 -20.51 1.88
CA ALA A 10 10.30 -20.72 1.07
C ALA A 10 8.93 -20.64 1.81
N LYS A 11 8.80 -19.94 2.94
CA LYS A 11 7.52 -19.90 3.70
C LYS A 11 6.89 -18.51 3.92
N ALA A 12 7.53 -17.42 3.50
CA ALA A 12 6.95 -16.08 3.67
C ALA A 12 6.17 -15.57 2.43
N THR A 13 6.31 -16.21 1.26
CA THR A 13 5.83 -15.66 -0.02
C THR A 13 4.36 -15.99 -0.34
N THR A 14 3.83 -17.12 0.14
CA THR A 14 2.48 -17.59 -0.23
C THR A 14 1.33 -16.83 0.44
N ALA A 15 1.52 -16.34 1.67
CA ALA A 15 0.52 -15.52 2.36
C ALA A 15 0.35 -14.15 1.67
N SER A 16 1.47 -13.53 1.28
CA SER A 16 1.52 -12.27 0.55
C SER A 16 0.90 -12.38 -0.84
N GLU A 17 1.15 -13.48 -1.56
CA GLU A 17 0.59 -13.71 -2.90
C GLU A 17 -0.92 -13.96 -2.90
N ALA A 18 -1.44 -14.73 -1.93
CA ALA A 18 -2.89 -14.95 -1.78
C ALA A 18 -3.65 -13.66 -1.44
N LEU A 19 -3.04 -12.80 -0.62
CA LEU A 19 -3.53 -11.44 -0.34
C LEU A 19 -3.50 -10.57 -1.61
N MET A 20 -2.41 -10.60 -2.37
CA MET A 20 -2.31 -9.87 -3.65
C MET A 20 -3.39 -10.28 -4.65
N ARG A 21 -3.68 -11.58 -4.81
CA ARG A 21 -4.76 -12.06 -5.70
C ARG A 21 -6.13 -11.52 -5.28
N LYS A 22 -6.43 -11.47 -3.98
CA LYS A 22 -7.69 -10.89 -3.46
C LYS A 22 -7.76 -9.37 -3.70
N ARG A 23 -6.65 -8.68 -3.46
CA ARG A 23 -6.50 -7.24 -3.67
C ARG A 23 -6.72 -6.84 -5.13
N LEU A 24 -6.10 -7.57 -6.07
CA LEU A 24 -6.28 -7.39 -7.52
C LEU A 24 -7.72 -7.70 -7.97
N LYS A 25 -8.34 -8.76 -7.42
CA LYS A 25 -9.75 -9.08 -7.72
C LYS A 25 -10.73 -8.01 -7.29
N SER A 26 -10.39 -7.24 -6.26
CA SER A 26 -11.26 -6.16 -5.76
C SER A 26 -11.18 -4.89 -6.61
N GLY A 27 -10.26 -4.80 -7.58
CA GLY A 27 -10.06 -3.60 -8.43
C GLY A 27 -9.53 -2.37 -7.69
N LYS A 28 -9.23 -2.50 -6.39
CA LYS A 28 -8.71 -1.43 -5.54
C LYS A 28 -7.20 -1.27 -5.62
N PHE A 29 -6.51 -2.22 -6.24
CA PHE A 29 -5.07 -2.23 -6.38
C PHE A 29 -4.69 -2.41 -7.85
N ARG A 30 -3.65 -1.71 -8.29
CA ARG A 30 -3.05 -1.82 -9.63
C ARG A 30 -1.53 -2.01 -9.51
N LEU A 31 -0.89 -2.59 -10.51
CA LEU A 31 0.57 -2.62 -10.63
C LEU A 31 0.98 -1.55 -11.64
N ASN A 32 2.00 -0.76 -11.30
CA ASN A 32 2.58 0.22 -12.23
C ASN A 32 3.66 -0.43 -13.11
N GLU A 33 4.27 0.35 -14.01
CA GLU A 33 5.36 -0.06 -14.90
C GLU A 33 6.60 -0.55 -14.15
N ASP A 34 6.86 -0.01 -12.96
CA ASP A 34 7.96 -0.40 -12.07
C ASP A 34 7.63 -1.62 -11.19
N GLU A 35 6.57 -2.37 -11.54
CA GLU A 35 6.06 -3.52 -10.78
C GLU A 35 5.63 -3.19 -9.33
N GLN A 36 5.49 -1.90 -9.03
CA GLN A 36 5.05 -1.42 -7.73
C GLN A 36 3.53 -1.53 -7.58
N LEU A 37 3.09 -2.08 -6.45
CA LEU A 37 1.68 -2.18 -6.12
C LEU A 37 1.17 -0.81 -5.66
N GLU A 38 0.17 -0.28 -6.35
CA GLU A 38 -0.53 0.95 -5.99
C GLU A 38 -1.94 0.62 -5.53
N LYS A 39 -2.43 1.37 -4.55
CA LYS A 39 -3.78 1.29 -4.02
C LYS A 39 -4.56 2.54 -4.41
N TYR A 40 -5.82 2.36 -4.74
CA TYR A 40 -6.78 3.42 -5.03
C TYR A 40 -7.28 4.08 -3.74
N CYS A 41 -7.19 5.40 -3.68
CA CYS A 41 -7.79 6.20 -2.61
C CYS A 41 -9.19 6.67 -3.02
N ALA A 42 -10.23 6.25 -2.29
CA ALA A 42 -11.62 6.64 -2.58
C ALA A 42 -11.96 8.11 -2.25
N ARG A 43 -11.02 8.91 -1.72
CA ARG A 43 -11.24 10.32 -1.38
C ARG A 43 -10.68 11.27 -2.42
N CYS A 44 -9.42 11.08 -2.82
CA CYS A 44 -8.77 11.87 -3.88
C CYS A 44 -8.89 11.23 -5.27
N HIS A 45 -9.42 10.00 -5.36
CA HIS A 45 -9.59 9.24 -6.60
C HIS A 45 -8.29 8.98 -7.36
N GLU A 46 -7.19 8.89 -6.62
CA GLU A 46 -5.86 8.74 -7.15
C GLU A 46 -5.23 7.45 -6.63
N TYR A 47 -4.35 6.87 -7.44
CA TYR A 47 -3.60 5.67 -7.08
C TYR A 47 -2.26 6.08 -6.49
N TRP A 48 -1.99 5.57 -5.30
CA TRP A 48 -0.74 5.82 -4.57
C TRP A 48 -0.08 4.50 -4.25
N PRO A 49 1.26 4.44 -4.11
CA PRO A 49 1.95 3.23 -3.70
C PRO A 49 1.27 2.61 -2.47
N ALA A 50 0.97 1.31 -2.53
CA ALA A 50 0.33 0.54 -1.47
C ALA A 50 1.31 0.27 -0.31
N ASP A 51 2.18 1.24 -0.02
CA ASP A 51 3.14 1.22 1.05
C ASP A 51 2.57 1.82 2.34
N THR A 52 3.13 1.39 3.45
CA THR A 52 2.88 1.95 4.78
C THR A 52 3.33 3.41 4.94
N GLU A 53 4.09 3.97 3.99
CA GLU A 53 4.43 5.38 3.89
C GLU A 53 3.24 6.24 3.45
N PHE A 54 2.46 5.80 2.45
CA PHE A 54 1.31 6.53 1.89
C PHE A 54 -0.03 6.14 2.50
N TYR A 55 -0.12 4.94 3.09
CA TYR A 55 -1.32 4.44 3.76
C TYR A 55 -1.04 4.10 5.21
N PHE A 56 -2.00 4.36 6.11
CA PHE A 56 -1.91 3.86 7.48
C PHE A 56 -2.11 2.34 7.50
N SER A 57 -1.28 1.64 8.26
CA SER A 57 -1.50 0.24 8.58
C SER A 57 -2.77 0.11 9.43
N ASN A 58 -3.70 -0.72 8.97
CA ASN A 58 -4.95 -0.96 9.65
C ASN A 58 -5.27 -2.45 9.65
N SER A 59 -4.90 -3.11 10.75
CA SER A 59 -5.12 -4.53 10.97
C SER A 59 -6.61 -4.90 11.03
N GLY A 60 -7.52 -3.93 11.19
CA GLY A 60 -8.97 -4.16 11.13
C GLY A 60 -9.51 -4.35 9.72
N THR A 61 -8.73 -4.07 8.68
CA THR A 61 -9.12 -4.29 7.30
C THR A 61 -8.53 -5.59 6.77
N ASN A 62 -9.29 -6.30 5.91
CA ASN A 62 -8.80 -7.51 5.23
C ASN A 62 -7.53 -7.25 4.39
N ASP A 63 -7.33 -6.00 3.98
CA ASP A 63 -6.15 -5.56 3.24
C ASP A 63 -5.00 -5.09 4.15
N GLY A 64 -5.19 -4.97 5.46
CA GLY A 64 -4.16 -4.46 6.39
C GLY A 64 -3.80 -2.98 6.21
N LEU A 65 -4.51 -2.24 5.35
CA LEU A 65 -4.23 -0.85 4.98
C LEU A 65 -5.52 -0.03 4.94
N SER A 66 -5.44 1.23 5.37
CA SER A 66 -6.54 2.20 5.32
C SER A 66 -7.12 2.39 3.91
N THR A 67 -8.43 2.66 3.81
CA THR A 67 -9.14 2.95 2.54
C THR A 67 -8.75 4.31 1.95
N TRP A 68 -8.27 5.23 2.78
CA TRP A 68 -7.82 6.56 2.37
C TRP A 68 -6.30 6.70 2.56
N CYS A 69 -5.66 7.45 1.68
CA CYS A 69 -4.26 7.84 1.85
C CYS A 69 -4.08 8.68 3.12
N LYS A 70 -2.86 8.73 3.66
CA LYS A 70 -2.57 9.47 4.89
C LYS A 70 -2.96 10.94 4.80
N ALA A 71 -2.74 11.58 3.65
CA ALA A 71 -3.12 12.98 3.42
C ALA A 71 -4.63 13.19 3.63
N CYS A 72 -5.47 12.43 2.92
CA CYS A 72 -6.92 12.50 3.07
C CYS A 72 -7.39 12.11 4.47
N TYR A 73 -6.74 11.13 5.10
CA TYR A 73 -7.06 10.74 6.47
C TYR A 73 -6.76 11.87 7.48
N LEU A 74 -5.63 12.55 7.34
CA LEU A 74 -5.24 13.67 8.19
C LEU A 74 -6.13 14.90 7.95
N GLU A 75 -6.47 15.21 6.70
CA GLU A 75 -7.39 16.29 6.35
C GLU A 75 -8.77 16.07 6.99
N ASN A 76 -9.30 14.84 6.90
CA ASN A 76 -10.58 14.50 7.52
C ASN A 76 -10.52 14.54 9.05
N ARG A 77 -9.39 14.15 9.66
CA ARG A 77 -9.22 14.10 11.11
C ARG A 77 -8.93 15.48 11.73
N TYR A 78 -8.33 16.39 10.97
CA TYR A 78 -7.91 17.72 11.41
C TYR A 78 -8.28 18.79 10.36
N PRO A 79 -9.57 19.13 10.21
CA PRO A 79 -10.05 20.03 9.15
C PRO A 79 -9.50 21.47 9.21
N ASN A 80 -8.86 21.87 10.32
CA ASN A 80 -8.29 23.21 10.52
C ASN A 80 -6.75 23.28 10.31
N GLY A 81 -6.09 22.19 9.90
CA GLY A 81 -4.65 22.14 9.68
C GLY A 81 -4.26 22.47 8.23
N ARG A 82 -3.81 23.71 7.98
CA ARG A 82 -3.42 24.29 6.67
C ARG A 82 -2.20 23.65 5.95
N SER A 83 -1.85 22.38 6.15
CA SER A 83 -0.52 21.85 5.78
C SER A 83 -0.51 20.66 4.79
N ALA A 84 -1.62 20.27 4.17
CA ALA A 84 -1.67 19.07 3.32
C ALA A 84 -1.25 19.27 1.84
N GLN A 85 -0.92 20.48 1.40
CA GLN A 85 -0.86 20.80 -0.04
C GLN A 85 0.49 20.54 -0.73
N GLU A 86 1.51 20.02 -0.03
CA GLU A 86 2.91 20.01 -0.51
C GLU A 86 3.44 18.66 -1.04
N GLN A 87 2.60 17.76 -1.57
CA GLN A 87 3.07 16.50 -2.20
C GLN A 87 2.77 16.40 -3.71
N LYS A 88 2.59 17.53 -4.40
CA LYS A 88 2.47 17.59 -5.87
C LYS A 88 3.73 18.08 -6.60
N ASN A 89 4.85 18.24 -5.91
CA ASN A 89 6.12 18.69 -6.50
C ASN A 89 7.23 17.66 -6.29
N ALA A 90 7.15 16.53 -6.97
CA ALA A 90 8.32 15.70 -7.27
C ALA A 90 8.13 15.20 -8.70
N ALA A 91 8.65 16.00 -9.63
CA ALA A 91 8.73 15.73 -11.06
C ALA A 91 10.00 14.91 -11.36
#